data_AF-A0A1X0JCL9-F1
#
_entry.id   AF-A0A1X0JCL9-F1
#
_cell.length_a   1.000
_cell.length_b   1.000
_cell.length_c   1.000
_cell.angle_alpha   90.00
_cell.angle_beta   90.00
_cell.angle_gamma   90.00
#
_symmetry.space_group_name_H-M   'P 1'
#
loop_
_entity.id
_entity.type
_entity.pdbx_description
1 polymer ?
#
loop_
_entity_poly.entity_id
_entity_poly.type
_entity_poly.pdbx_seq_one_letter_code
_entity_poly.pdbx_strand_id
1 'polypeptide(L)'
;MNRYVKRGSVGVSIFAVAAATAAVLATQTENSAVARAAGCPDVDVSFARGTNDSPGLGDVGQVFTDELTGRLAGKAVDVYAVNYPASFDWVRAGDGANDMSYHVQEVARNCPNTQFVLGGFSQGAAVVDVLFGKNGTGLTFNNPLPADLEKRVAAIVLIGNPKNWQVAGMNLDLAIRDDLRSRIIDICNPGDGICDPNGGGLGPHMQYKSDGSADRAADFVVNRLTAVAASSSAAAASSTSTSASGAPASTSKSANPLSGTTTPPATTPAPTSTAAPSSSTPKPVAASTSRKAPAWMMPGGAPAADAPAAVASTSTVPAPDPARHGPPPGPVAGDQ
;
A
#
# COMPACT_ATOMS: atom_id res chain seq x y z
N MET A 1 -85.88 -58.01 -34.24
CA MET A 1 -85.70 -58.34 -32.81
C MET A 1 -84.92 -57.20 -32.16
N ASN A 2 -85.45 -56.71 -31.04
CA ASN A 2 -84.93 -55.70 -30.09
C ASN A 2 -84.46 -54.35 -30.65
N ARG A 3 -85.28 -53.29 -30.51
CA ARG A 3 -85.49 -52.44 -29.30
C ARG A 3 -84.25 -51.59 -29.01
N TYR A 4 -84.28 -50.29 -28.74
CA TYR A 4 -85.27 -49.21 -28.63
C TYR A 4 -84.36 -47.95 -28.47
N VAL A 5 -84.56 -46.82 -29.16
CA VAL A 5 -85.19 -45.56 -28.62
C VAL A 5 -84.25 -44.81 -27.63
N LYS A 6 -84.01 -43.49 -27.64
CA LYS A 6 -84.75 -42.30 -28.11
C LYS A 6 -83.81 -41.07 -28.19
N ARG A 7 -84.32 -40.10 -28.94
CA ARG A 7 -83.96 -38.68 -29.14
C ARG A 7 -83.76 -37.84 -27.86
N GLY A 8 -83.03 -36.72 -28.02
CA GLY A 8 -83.20 -35.49 -27.24
C GLY A 8 -82.15 -34.44 -27.57
N SER A 9 -82.56 -33.30 -28.13
CA SER A 9 -81.71 -32.27 -28.72
C SER A 9 -81.50 -31.04 -27.81
N VAL A 10 -80.43 -30.29 -28.11
CA VAL A 10 -80.14 -28.85 -27.89
C VAL A 10 -79.85 -28.36 -26.46
N GLY A 11 -78.67 -27.75 -26.32
CA GLY A 11 -78.32 -26.80 -25.27
C GLY A 11 -76.93 -26.23 -25.49
N VAL A 12 -76.82 -25.12 -26.24
CA VAL A 12 -75.59 -24.30 -26.34
C VAL A 12 -75.40 -23.59 -25.01
N SER A 13 -74.19 -23.62 -24.45
CA SER A 13 -73.72 -22.61 -23.50
C SER A 13 -72.20 -22.51 -23.55
N ILE A 14 -71.75 -21.39 -24.12
CA ILE A 14 -70.37 -20.90 -24.10
C ILE A 14 -70.16 -20.21 -22.75
N PHE A 15 -69.19 -20.65 -21.95
CA PHE A 15 -68.53 -19.82 -20.94
C PHE A 15 -67.07 -20.28 -20.80
N ALA A 16 -66.16 -19.37 -21.13
CA ALA A 16 -64.72 -19.49 -21.02
C ALA A 16 -64.25 -19.28 -19.58
N VAL A 17 -63.27 -20.04 -19.08
CA VAL A 17 -62.33 -19.56 -18.04
C VAL A 17 -60.96 -20.27 -18.15
N ALA A 18 -59.96 -19.45 -18.48
CA ALA A 18 -58.55 -19.39 -18.07
C ALA A 18 -57.67 -20.67 -17.99
N ALA A 19 -56.60 -20.63 -18.79
CA ALA A 19 -55.40 -21.44 -18.67
C ALA A 19 -54.67 -21.18 -17.33
N ALA A 20 -54.38 -22.25 -16.60
CA ALA A 20 -53.50 -22.22 -15.43
C ALA A 20 -52.06 -22.53 -15.87
N THR A 21 -51.30 -21.49 -16.20
CA THR A 21 -49.83 -21.55 -16.18
C THR A 21 -49.36 -21.36 -14.75
N ALA A 22 -48.91 -22.43 -14.09
CA ALA A 22 -48.24 -22.35 -12.81
C ALA A 22 -46.86 -21.69 -13.00
N ALA A 23 -46.70 -20.49 -12.44
CA ALA A 23 -45.44 -19.77 -12.40
C ALA A 23 -44.46 -20.49 -11.45
N VAL A 24 -43.36 -21.01 -12.01
CA VAL A 24 -42.19 -21.43 -11.24
C VAL A 24 -41.49 -20.15 -10.78
N LEU A 25 -41.62 -19.80 -9.50
CA LEU A 25 -40.77 -18.79 -8.87
C LEU A 25 -39.37 -19.40 -8.70
N ALA A 26 -38.51 -19.20 -9.69
CA ALA A 26 -37.08 -19.35 -9.50
C ALA A 26 -36.61 -18.20 -8.59
N THR A 27 -36.19 -18.52 -7.37
CA THR A 27 -35.43 -17.60 -6.52
C THR A 27 -34.09 -17.37 -7.18
N GLN A 28 -33.98 -16.31 -8.00
CA GLN A 28 -32.68 -15.84 -8.44
C GLN A 28 -31.99 -15.22 -7.24
N THR A 29 -31.05 -15.95 -6.65
CA THR A 29 -30.00 -15.34 -5.84
C THR A 29 -29.20 -14.48 -6.81
N GLU A 30 -29.55 -13.19 -6.87
CA GLU A 30 -28.76 -12.16 -7.54
C GLU A 30 -27.41 -12.09 -6.83
N ASN A 31 -26.48 -12.95 -7.25
CA ASN A 31 -25.09 -12.86 -6.90
C ASN A 31 -24.56 -11.66 -7.68
N SER A 32 -24.75 -10.45 -7.13
CA SER A 32 -24.27 -9.22 -7.74
C SER A 32 -22.74 -9.30 -7.80
N ALA A 33 -22.24 -9.85 -8.91
CA ALA A 33 -20.85 -9.73 -9.28
C ALA A 33 -20.60 -8.24 -9.48
N VAL A 34 -19.90 -7.62 -8.51
CA VAL A 34 -19.38 -6.28 -8.67
C VAL A 34 -18.57 -6.29 -9.97
N ALA A 35 -18.97 -5.48 -10.94
CA ALA A 35 -18.21 -5.32 -12.17
C ALA A 35 -16.79 -4.89 -11.79
N ARG A 36 -15.84 -5.83 -11.84
CA ARG A 36 -14.43 -5.47 -11.76
C ARG A 36 -14.10 -4.85 -13.11
N ALA A 37 -13.62 -3.62 -13.11
CA ALA A 37 -12.93 -3.12 -14.29
C ALA A 37 -11.88 -4.17 -14.65
N ALA A 38 -12.02 -4.80 -15.83
CA ALA A 38 -11.08 -5.80 -16.28
C ALA A 38 -9.68 -5.16 -16.27
N GLY A 39 -8.82 -5.57 -15.33
CA GLY A 39 -7.47 -5.02 -15.16
C GLY A 39 -7.13 -4.41 -13.80
N CYS A 40 -8.06 -4.27 -12.85
CA CYS A 40 -7.71 -3.80 -11.51
C CYS A 40 -7.20 -4.92 -10.59
N PRO A 41 -6.07 -4.74 -9.88
CA PRO A 41 -5.60 -5.71 -8.91
C PRO A 41 -6.53 -5.78 -7.69
N ASP A 42 -6.67 -6.97 -7.11
CA ASP A 42 -7.25 -7.14 -5.78
C ASP A 42 -6.37 -6.47 -4.73
N VAL A 43 -5.05 -6.63 -4.88
CA VAL A 43 -4.01 -6.15 -3.96
C VAL A 43 -2.91 -5.46 -4.74
N ASP A 44 -2.57 -4.24 -4.35
CA ASP A 44 -1.36 -3.55 -4.81
C ASP A 44 -0.33 -3.57 -3.68
N VAL A 45 0.89 -4.02 -4.00
CA VAL A 45 2.00 -4.15 -3.06
C VAL A 45 3.09 -3.18 -3.47
N SER A 46 3.25 -2.09 -2.74
CA SER A 46 4.34 -1.13 -2.95
C SER A 46 5.48 -1.39 -1.96
N PHE A 47 6.67 -1.70 -2.46
CA PHE A 47 7.83 -2.04 -1.62
C PHE A 47 9.04 -1.16 -1.92
N ALA A 48 9.63 -0.58 -0.89
CA ALA A 48 10.85 0.21 -0.97
C ALA A 48 12.09 -0.63 -0.59
N ARG A 49 13.07 -0.67 -1.50
CA ARG A 49 14.34 -1.39 -1.34
C ARG A 49 15.27 -0.80 -0.27
N GLY A 50 16.38 -1.46 0.03
CA GLY A 50 17.37 -1.00 1.01
C GLY A 50 18.40 -0.03 0.43
N THR A 51 19.22 0.58 1.29
CA THR A 51 20.31 1.47 0.87
C THR A 51 21.28 0.76 -0.07
N ASN A 52 21.60 1.41 -1.17
CA ASN A 52 22.52 0.96 -2.21
C ASN A 52 22.04 -0.27 -3.01
N ASP A 53 20.77 -0.66 -2.87
CA ASP A 53 20.17 -1.63 -3.79
C ASP A 53 19.98 -1.00 -5.18
N SER A 54 20.20 -1.80 -6.23
CA SER A 54 19.87 -1.43 -7.61
C SER A 54 18.37 -1.13 -7.77
N PRO A 55 17.96 -0.30 -8.75
CA PRO A 55 16.54 -0.06 -9.03
C PRO A 55 15.74 -1.36 -9.16
N GLY A 56 14.55 -1.39 -8.56
CA GLY A 56 13.73 -2.60 -8.38
C GLY A 56 13.33 -2.80 -6.92
N LEU A 57 12.91 -4.02 -6.56
CA LEU A 57 12.43 -4.37 -5.21
C LEU A 57 13.57 -4.59 -4.20
N GLY A 58 14.79 -4.79 -4.68
CA GLY A 58 15.89 -5.33 -3.87
C GLY A 58 15.66 -6.81 -3.53
N ASP A 59 16.68 -7.48 -3.00
CA ASP A 59 16.62 -8.92 -2.72
C ASP A 59 15.52 -9.26 -1.69
N VAL A 60 15.43 -8.49 -0.61
CA VAL A 60 14.44 -8.71 0.46
C VAL A 60 13.02 -8.47 -0.05
N GLY A 61 12.83 -7.40 -0.83
CA GLY A 61 11.53 -7.08 -1.42
C GLY A 61 11.07 -8.16 -2.38
N GLN A 62 11.97 -8.65 -3.25
CA GLN A 62 11.66 -9.72 -4.20
C GLN A 62 11.17 -10.99 -3.49
N VAL A 63 11.94 -11.48 -2.51
CA VAL A 63 11.56 -12.69 -1.75
C VAL A 63 10.23 -12.49 -1.02
N PHE A 64 10.03 -11.34 -0.37
CA PHE A 64 8.75 -11.01 0.28
C PHE A 64 7.57 -11.02 -0.70
N THR A 65 7.71 -10.40 -1.88
CA THR A 65 6.62 -10.34 -2.85
C THR A 65 6.34 -11.68 -3.51
N ASP A 66 7.36 -12.51 -3.75
CA ASP A 66 7.19 -13.87 -4.28
C ASP A 66 6.42 -14.73 -3.26
N GLU A 67 6.83 -14.66 -1.99
CA GLU A 67 6.18 -15.35 -0.88
C GLU A 67 4.72 -14.92 -0.67
N LEU A 68 4.44 -13.61 -0.79
CA LEU A 68 3.10 -13.07 -0.67
C LEU A 68 2.21 -13.48 -1.84
N THR A 69 2.68 -13.30 -3.07
CA THR A 69 1.91 -13.62 -4.28
C THR A 69 1.60 -15.11 -4.37
N GLY A 70 2.54 -15.97 -3.97
CA GLY A 70 2.32 -17.42 -3.87
C GLY A 70 1.19 -17.82 -2.90
N ARG A 71 1.04 -17.10 -1.78
CA ARG A 71 -0.04 -17.33 -0.80
C ARG A 71 -1.38 -16.73 -1.22
N LEU A 72 -1.38 -15.74 -2.12
CA LEU A 72 -2.58 -15.06 -2.63
C LEU A 72 -3.10 -15.68 -3.93
N ALA A 73 -2.92 -16.98 -4.13
CA ALA A 73 -3.40 -17.69 -5.32
C ALA A 73 -4.88 -17.39 -5.62
N GLY A 74 -5.17 -17.00 -6.86
CA GLY A 74 -6.51 -16.61 -7.32
C GLY A 74 -6.88 -15.14 -7.04
N LYS A 75 -5.98 -14.33 -6.49
CA LYS A 75 -6.08 -12.86 -6.48
C LYS A 75 -5.21 -12.25 -7.57
N ALA A 76 -5.68 -11.16 -8.16
CA ALA A 76 -4.83 -10.30 -8.99
C ALA A 76 -3.96 -9.45 -8.05
N VAL A 77 -2.64 -9.60 -8.13
CA VAL A 77 -1.69 -8.85 -7.31
C VAL A 77 -0.75 -8.08 -8.24
N ASP A 78 -0.72 -6.76 -8.06
CA ASP A 78 0.27 -5.91 -8.71
C ASP A 78 1.35 -5.54 -7.70
N VAL A 79 2.60 -5.54 -8.16
CA VAL A 79 3.77 -5.24 -7.33
C VAL A 79 4.46 -4.02 -7.91
N TYR A 80 4.67 -3.01 -7.05
CA TYR A 80 5.33 -1.78 -7.38
C TYR A 80 6.64 -1.63 -6.60
N ALA A 81 7.74 -1.45 -7.34
CA ALA A 81 9.02 -1.09 -6.77
C ALA A 81 9.09 0.43 -6.63
N VAL A 82 9.15 0.91 -5.38
CA VAL A 82 9.21 2.35 -5.09
C VAL A 82 10.45 2.96 -5.75
N ASN A 83 10.22 3.99 -6.56
CA ASN A 83 11.22 4.62 -7.38
C ASN A 83 11.86 5.80 -6.67
N TYR A 84 12.94 5.52 -5.96
CA TYR A 84 13.73 6.53 -5.26
C TYR A 84 15.23 6.19 -5.31
N PRO A 85 16.13 7.12 -4.94
CA PRO A 85 17.57 6.90 -5.08
C PRO A 85 18.14 5.73 -4.28
N ALA A 86 17.53 5.37 -3.15
CA ALA A 86 18.06 4.41 -2.18
C ALA A 86 19.54 4.67 -1.83
N SER A 87 19.93 5.92 -1.63
CA SER A 87 21.33 6.32 -1.45
C SER A 87 21.67 6.55 0.03
N PHE A 88 22.95 6.82 0.33
CA PHE A 88 23.37 7.23 1.67
C PHE A 88 22.94 8.65 2.05
N ASP A 89 22.32 9.41 1.14
CA ASP A 89 21.62 10.65 1.48
C ASP A 89 20.22 10.29 2.00
N TRP A 90 20.13 10.00 3.30
CA TRP A 90 18.91 9.50 3.95
C TRP A 90 17.73 10.49 3.91
N VAL A 91 17.98 11.77 3.64
CA VAL A 91 16.90 12.73 3.42
C VAL A 91 16.03 12.33 2.23
N ARG A 92 16.61 11.60 1.26
CA ARG A 92 15.94 11.05 0.07
C ARG A 92 14.95 9.93 0.37
N ALA A 93 14.88 9.42 1.61
CA ALA A 93 13.75 8.57 2.02
C ALA A 93 12.41 9.32 1.87
N GLY A 94 12.39 10.65 1.99
CA GLY A 94 11.22 11.47 1.68
C GLY A 94 10.78 11.38 0.21
N ASP A 95 11.73 11.26 -0.73
CA ASP A 95 11.43 11.10 -2.17
C ASP A 95 10.72 9.76 -2.41
N GLY A 96 11.15 8.68 -1.75
CA GLY A 96 10.46 7.39 -1.81
C GLY A 96 9.08 7.42 -1.19
N ALA A 97 8.87 8.18 -0.12
CA ALA A 97 7.55 8.31 0.51
C ALA A 97 6.57 9.06 -0.42
N ASN A 98 7.07 10.09 -1.12
CA ASN A 98 6.28 10.82 -2.11
C ASN A 98 5.89 9.95 -3.30
N ASP A 99 6.83 9.16 -3.82
CA ASP A 99 6.64 8.24 -4.93
C ASP A 99 5.64 7.12 -4.57
N MET A 100 5.82 6.47 -3.42
CA MET A 100 4.88 5.48 -2.90
C MET A 100 3.46 6.07 -2.75
N SER A 101 3.34 7.26 -2.15
CA SER A 101 2.06 7.95 -1.99
C SER A 101 1.42 8.30 -3.34
N TYR A 102 2.22 8.73 -4.32
CA TYR A 102 1.75 9.05 -5.67
C TYR A 102 1.19 7.80 -6.36
N HIS A 103 1.93 6.69 -6.34
CA HIS A 103 1.49 5.41 -6.93
C HIS A 103 0.19 4.92 -6.30
N VAL A 104 0.10 4.91 -4.96
CA VAL A 104 -1.12 4.50 -4.25
C VAL A 104 -2.31 5.37 -4.64
N GLN A 105 -2.14 6.69 -4.73
CA GLN A 105 -3.18 7.61 -5.17
C GLN A 105 -3.59 7.35 -6.63
N GLU A 106 -2.62 7.11 -7.52
CA GLU A 106 -2.88 6.80 -8.93
C GLU A 106 -3.69 5.51 -9.08
N VAL A 107 -3.25 4.41 -8.45
CA VAL A 107 -3.97 3.14 -8.44
C VAL A 107 -5.35 3.32 -7.82
N ALA A 108 -5.48 4.09 -6.74
CA ALA A 108 -6.75 4.27 -6.07
C ALA A 108 -7.82 4.97 -6.92
N ARG A 109 -7.42 5.94 -7.76
CA ARG A 109 -8.33 6.62 -8.70
C ARG A 109 -8.84 5.69 -9.78
N ASN A 110 -7.98 4.79 -10.27
CA ASN A 110 -8.31 3.87 -11.36
C ASN A 110 -9.00 2.60 -10.83
N CYS A 111 -8.65 2.18 -9.62
CA CYS A 111 -9.07 0.94 -8.98
C CYS A 111 -9.55 1.21 -7.54
N PRO A 112 -10.81 1.64 -7.38
CA PRO A 112 -11.36 2.08 -6.09
C PRO A 112 -11.49 0.96 -5.06
N ASN A 113 -11.47 -0.30 -5.49
CA ASN A 113 -11.63 -1.48 -4.63
C ASN A 113 -10.30 -2.15 -4.23
N THR A 114 -9.18 -1.72 -4.81
CA THR A 114 -7.86 -2.30 -4.52
C THR A 114 -7.44 -2.03 -3.08
N GLN A 115 -6.99 -3.09 -2.40
CA GLN A 115 -6.36 -3.00 -1.08
C GLN A 115 -4.85 -2.78 -1.24
N PHE A 116 -4.27 -1.97 -0.35
CA PHE A 116 -2.84 -1.66 -0.42
C PHE A 116 -2.04 -2.38 0.66
N VAL A 117 -0.86 -2.84 0.30
CA VAL A 117 0.18 -3.33 1.20
C VAL A 117 1.41 -2.49 0.95
N LEU A 118 1.86 -1.75 1.97
CA LEU A 118 3.02 -0.87 1.85
C LEU A 118 4.16 -1.43 2.70
N GLY A 119 5.36 -1.53 2.14
CA GLY A 119 6.46 -2.09 2.89
C GLY A 119 7.83 -1.58 2.46
N GLY A 120 8.83 -1.96 3.25
CA GLY A 120 10.21 -1.70 2.89
C GLY A 120 11.22 -2.36 3.81
N PHE A 121 12.45 -2.38 3.32
CA PHE A 121 13.61 -2.94 4.00
C PHE A 121 14.63 -1.85 4.32
N SER A 122 15.15 -1.81 5.55
CA SER A 122 16.22 -0.88 5.95
C SER A 122 15.82 0.59 5.71
N GLN A 123 16.51 1.32 4.85
CA GLN A 123 16.07 2.66 4.42
C GLN A 123 14.68 2.68 3.78
N GLY A 124 14.29 1.63 3.08
CA GLY A 124 12.93 1.48 2.57
C GLY A 124 11.89 1.33 3.68
N ALA A 125 12.24 0.79 4.85
CA ALA A 125 11.33 0.84 6.00
C ALA A 125 11.16 2.29 6.49
N ALA A 126 12.24 3.08 6.49
CA ALA A 126 12.16 4.51 6.79
C ALA A 126 11.30 5.29 5.77
N VAL A 127 11.27 4.89 4.49
CA VAL A 127 10.33 5.46 3.49
C VAL A 127 8.89 5.30 3.97
N VAL A 128 8.52 4.12 4.48
CA VAL A 128 7.17 3.85 4.99
C VAL A 128 6.91 4.59 6.31
N ASP A 129 7.90 4.65 7.19
CA ASP A 129 7.81 5.41 8.44
C ASP A 129 7.57 6.91 8.17
N VAL A 130 8.22 7.47 7.15
CA VAL A 130 8.02 8.87 6.72
C VAL A 130 6.59 9.10 6.23
N LEU A 131 6.07 8.17 5.43
CA LEU A 131 4.71 8.27 4.89
C LEU A 131 3.64 8.31 6.00
N PHE A 132 3.86 7.56 7.09
CA PHE A 132 2.90 7.43 8.19
C PHE A 132 3.32 8.09 9.51
N GLY A 133 4.37 8.91 9.48
CA GLY A 133 5.00 9.51 10.66
C GLY A 133 4.04 10.42 11.43
N LYS A 134 4.20 10.49 12.75
CA LYS A 134 3.41 11.36 13.64
C LYS A 134 3.59 12.85 13.34
N ASN A 135 4.81 13.22 12.97
CA ASN A 135 5.20 14.57 12.60
C ASN A 135 5.78 14.47 11.19
N GLY A 136 5.37 15.35 10.26
CA GLY A 136 6.02 15.42 8.95
C GLY A 136 7.53 15.49 9.16
N THR A 137 8.25 14.46 8.69
CA THR A 137 9.62 14.13 9.16
C THR A 137 10.68 15.15 8.77
N GLY A 138 10.28 16.26 8.12
CA GLY A 138 11.18 17.31 7.64
C GLY A 138 12.12 16.86 6.52
N LEU A 139 11.94 15.62 6.02
CA LEU A 139 12.63 15.12 4.83
C LEU A 139 12.04 15.77 3.57
N THR A 140 12.48 15.35 2.38
CA THR A 140 11.91 15.83 1.11
C THR A 140 10.44 15.44 0.88
N PHE A 141 9.77 14.91 1.90
CA PHE A 141 8.37 14.49 1.88
C PHE A 141 7.40 15.68 1.81
N ASN A 142 6.49 15.64 0.84
CA ASN A 142 5.49 16.69 0.58
C ASN A 142 4.15 16.16 0.04
N ASN A 143 4.00 14.85 -0.14
CA ASN A 143 2.81 14.21 -0.69
C ASN A 143 2.19 13.21 0.31
N PRO A 144 1.53 13.67 1.38
CA PRO A 144 0.89 12.79 2.35
C PRO A 144 -0.23 11.97 1.73
N LEU A 145 -0.40 10.73 2.20
CA LEU A 145 -1.50 9.89 1.73
C LEU A 145 -2.85 10.44 2.26
N PRO A 146 -3.86 10.63 1.40
CA PRO A 146 -5.19 11.03 1.86
C PRO A 146 -5.77 10.05 2.89
N ALA A 147 -6.43 10.59 3.93
CA ALA A 147 -6.93 9.79 5.07
C ALA A 147 -7.96 8.70 4.69
N ASP A 148 -8.67 8.88 3.58
CA ASP A 148 -9.56 7.86 3.01
C ASP A 148 -8.77 6.70 2.38
N LEU A 149 -7.64 6.98 1.74
CA LEU A 149 -6.75 5.95 1.18
C LEU A 149 -5.96 5.22 2.26
N GLU A 150 -5.54 5.90 3.32
CA GLU A 150 -4.90 5.25 4.48
C GLU A 150 -5.77 4.13 5.06
N LYS A 151 -7.10 4.31 5.06
CA LYS A 151 -8.03 3.26 5.52
C LYS A 151 -7.98 2.01 4.66
N ARG A 152 -7.61 2.11 3.39
CA ARG A 152 -7.46 1.01 2.43
C ARG A 152 -6.07 0.34 2.46
N VAL A 153 -5.15 0.85 3.29
CA VAL A 153 -3.88 0.17 3.57
C VAL A 153 -4.17 -0.98 4.52
N ALA A 154 -4.19 -2.21 4.01
CA ALA A 154 -4.54 -3.40 4.78
C ALA A 154 -3.41 -3.81 5.74
N ALA A 155 -2.15 -3.68 5.29
CA ALA A 155 -0.96 -4.07 6.01
C ALA A 155 0.23 -3.15 5.69
N ILE A 156 1.11 -3.01 6.67
CA ILE A 156 2.39 -2.31 6.61
C ILE A 156 3.49 -3.30 7.01
N VAL A 157 4.52 -3.43 6.18
CA VAL A 157 5.62 -4.40 6.37
C VAL A 157 6.95 -3.66 6.50
N LEU A 158 7.55 -3.72 7.70
CA LEU A 158 8.81 -3.06 8.00
C LEU A 158 9.84 -4.14 8.34
N ILE A 159 10.91 -4.24 7.57
CA ILE A 159 11.96 -5.24 7.77
C ILE A 159 13.28 -4.51 8.04
N GLY A 160 13.94 -4.81 9.15
CA GLY A 160 15.16 -4.12 9.57
C GLY A 160 14.94 -2.61 9.77
N ASN A 161 13.84 -2.23 10.41
CA ASN A 161 13.42 -0.83 10.52
C ASN A 161 14.38 0.04 11.38
N PRO A 162 14.97 1.11 10.83
CA PRO A 162 15.88 2.02 11.55
C PRO A 162 15.19 3.00 12.51
N LYS A 163 13.92 2.85 12.90
CA LYS A 163 13.22 3.84 13.76
C LYS A 163 13.89 4.18 15.09
N ASN A 164 14.72 3.27 15.61
CA ASN A 164 15.48 3.46 16.85
C ASN A 164 16.98 3.69 16.59
N TRP A 165 17.38 3.83 15.33
CA TRP A 165 18.76 3.95 14.90
C TRP A 165 19.31 5.32 15.30
N GLN A 166 20.22 5.30 16.26
CA GLN A 166 20.87 6.50 16.77
C GLN A 166 22.26 6.61 16.16
N VAL A 167 22.33 7.12 14.93
CA VAL A 167 23.58 7.54 14.33
C VAL A 167 23.92 8.96 14.74
N ALA A 168 25.19 9.19 15.09
CA ALA A 168 25.68 10.50 15.49
C ALA A 168 25.31 11.56 14.45
N GLY A 169 24.43 12.49 14.85
CA GLY A 169 23.97 13.60 14.00
C GLY A 169 22.68 13.36 13.21
N MET A 170 22.07 12.18 13.31
CA MET A 170 20.81 11.86 12.63
C MET A 170 19.80 11.30 13.63
N ASN A 171 18.87 12.16 14.08
CA ASN A 171 17.69 11.73 14.81
C ASN A 171 16.50 11.83 13.86
N LEU A 172 16.14 10.72 13.23
CA LEU A 172 14.95 10.64 12.40
C LEU A 172 13.79 10.21 13.32
N ASP A 173 12.82 11.09 13.55
CA ASP A 173 11.55 10.72 14.18
C ASP A 173 10.73 9.87 13.18
N LEU A 174 11.06 8.58 13.12
CA LEU A 174 10.42 7.59 12.24
C LEU A 174 9.32 6.81 12.95
N ALA A 175 8.77 7.36 14.03
CA ALA A 175 7.67 6.72 14.73
C ALA A 175 6.36 6.86 13.92
N ILE A 176 5.85 5.74 13.42
CA ILE A 176 4.50 5.67 12.85
C ILE A 176 3.43 5.98 13.92
N ARG A 177 2.34 6.61 13.49
CA ARG A 177 1.17 6.89 14.34
C ARG A 177 0.57 5.63 14.98
N ASP A 178 0.04 5.78 16.20
CA ASP A 178 -0.40 4.65 17.01
C ASP A 178 -1.67 3.96 16.49
N ASP A 179 -2.49 4.66 15.71
CA ASP A 179 -3.73 4.13 15.11
C ASP A 179 -3.48 3.07 14.02
N LEU A 180 -2.26 3.02 13.46
CA LEU A 180 -1.86 2.05 12.45
C LEU A 180 -1.21 0.78 13.03
N ARG A 181 -0.94 0.72 14.35
CA ARG A 181 -0.17 -0.39 14.96
C ARG A 181 -0.73 -1.77 14.68
N SER A 182 -2.05 -1.92 14.60
CA SER A 182 -2.70 -3.21 14.29
C SER A 182 -2.47 -3.71 12.86
N ARG A 183 -1.95 -2.85 11.98
CA ARG A 183 -1.67 -3.12 10.57
C ARG A 183 -0.18 -3.31 10.29
N ILE A 184 0.69 -3.11 11.28
CA ILE A 184 2.14 -3.13 11.10
C ILE A 184 2.70 -4.46 11.57
N ILE A 185 3.55 -5.06 10.73
CA ILE A 185 4.58 -6.00 11.17
C ILE A 185 5.93 -5.32 11.05
N ASP A 186 6.70 -5.36 12.14
CA ASP A 186 8.03 -4.77 12.23
C ASP A 186 9.02 -5.86 12.67
N ILE A 187 9.79 -6.37 11.70
CA ILE A 187 10.69 -7.49 11.88
C ILE A 187 12.10 -6.95 12.10
N CYS A 188 12.62 -7.20 13.30
CA CYS A 188 14.00 -6.91 13.66
C CYS A 188 14.69 -8.19 14.11
N ASN A 189 15.74 -8.58 13.41
CA ASN A 189 16.53 -9.75 13.77
C ASN A 189 17.31 -9.50 15.06
N PRO A 190 17.44 -10.50 15.94
CA PRO A 190 18.29 -10.39 17.11
C PRO A 190 19.73 -10.00 16.73
N GLY A 191 20.23 -8.92 17.34
CA GLY A 191 21.58 -8.41 17.09
C GLY A 191 21.72 -7.55 15.83
N ASP A 192 20.65 -7.31 15.08
CA ASP A 192 20.66 -6.35 13.97
C ASP A 192 20.85 -4.93 14.52
N GLY A 193 22.04 -4.38 14.28
CA GLY A 193 22.38 -3.04 14.72
C GLY A 193 21.45 -1.96 14.16
N ILE A 194 20.79 -2.20 13.01
CA ILE A 194 19.94 -1.23 12.31
C ILE A 194 18.68 -0.90 13.10
N CYS A 195 17.99 -1.93 13.54
CA CYS A 195 16.70 -1.79 14.22
C CYS A 195 16.78 -1.93 15.73
N ASP A 196 17.87 -2.48 16.26
CA ASP A 196 18.14 -2.59 17.69
C ASP A 196 19.34 -1.70 18.08
N PRO A 197 19.15 -0.67 18.94
CA PRO A 197 20.24 0.16 19.42
C PRO A 197 21.28 -0.61 20.26
N ASN A 198 20.95 -1.81 20.73
CA ASN A 198 21.87 -2.73 21.40
C ASN A 198 22.43 -3.81 20.47
N GLY A 199 22.11 -3.77 19.18
CA GLY A 199 22.54 -4.74 18.18
C GLY A 199 24.05 -4.72 17.95
N GLY A 200 24.59 -5.88 17.56
CA GLY A 200 26.03 -6.13 17.48
C GLY A 200 26.68 -5.79 16.14
N GLY A 201 25.88 -5.56 15.07
CA GLY A 201 26.40 -5.17 13.75
C GLY A 201 25.43 -5.45 12.60
N LEU A 202 25.93 -5.33 11.37
CA LEU A 202 25.12 -5.51 10.14
C LEU A 202 24.93 -6.98 9.74
N GLY A 203 25.61 -7.93 10.39
CA GLY A 203 25.52 -9.35 10.05
C GLY A 203 24.08 -9.87 10.01
N PRO A 204 23.30 -9.71 11.09
CA PRO A 204 21.87 -10.07 11.12
C PRO A 204 21.00 -9.22 10.18
N HIS A 205 21.39 -7.98 9.89
CA HIS A 205 20.68 -7.10 8.95
C HIS A 205 20.66 -7.66 7.52
N MET A 206 21.69 -8.42 7.14
CA MET A 206 21.82 -8.96 5.79
C MET A 206 21.11 -10.30 5.58
N GLN A 207 20.44 -10.84 6.61
CA GLN A 207 19.88 -12.21 6.58
C GLN A 207 18.39 -12.28 6.23
N TYR A 208 17.68 -11.16 6.20
CA TYR A 208 16.21 -11.14 6.06
C TYR A 208 15.65 -11.85 4.82
N LYS A 209 16.47 -11.99 3.76
CA LYS A 209 16.09 -12.73 2.55
C LYS A 209 16.12 -14.25 2.70
N SER A 210 16.73 -14.78 3.75
CA SER A 210 17.03 -16.22 3.90
C SER A 210 16.74 -16.80 5.29
N ASP A 211 16.21 -16.00 6.23
CA ASP A 211 15.96 -16.40 7.62
C ASP A 211 14.46 -16.58 7.96
N GLY A 212 13.62 -16.64 6.92
CA GLY A 212 12.16 -16.74 7.04
C GLY A 212 11.45 -15.44 7.42
N SER A 213 12.12 -14.29 7.41
CA SER A 213 11.46 -13.00 7.67
C SER A 213 10.45 -12.63 6.58
N ALA A 214 10.79 -12.91 5.32
CA ALA A 214 9.87 -12.74 4.19
C ALA A 214 8.59 -13.56 4.36
N ASP A 215 8.70 -14.83 4.78
CA ASP A 215 7.57 -15.69 5.09
C ASP A 215 6.66 -15.12 6.17
N ARG A 216 7.26 -14.71 7.31
CA ARG A 216 6.51 -14.13 8.43
C ARG A 216 5.77 -12.86 8.01
N ALA A 217 6.40 -12.02 7.18
CA ALA A 217 5.77 -10.83 6.63
C ALA A 217 4.60 -11.19 5.70
N ALA A 218 4.77 -12.14 4.79
CA ALA A 218 3.73 -12.60 3.88
C ALA A 218 2.52 -13.18 4.63
N ASP A 219 2.75 -14.03 5.64
CA ASP A 219 1.70 -14.60 6.49
C ASP A 219 0.90 -13.50 7.21
N PHE A 220 1.59 -12.50 7.76
CA PHE A 220 0.94 -11.36 8.39
C PHE A 220 0.04 -10.60 7.41
N VAL A 221 0.53 -10.33 6.19
CA VAL A 221 -0.24 -9.62 5.16
C VAL A 221 -1.48 -10.41 4.75
N VAL A 222 -1.38 -11.72 4.54
CA VAL A 222 -2.52 -12.59 4.20
C VAL A 222 -3.58 -12.54 5.30
N ASN A 223 -3.16 -12.61 6.57
CA ASN A 223 -4.07 -12.51 7.71
C ASN A 223 -4.77 -11.15 7.78
N ARG A 224 -4.05 -10.06 7.50
CA ARG A 224 -4.63 -8.70 7.45
C ARG A 224 -5.64 -8.54 6.32
N LEU A 225 -5.32 -9.01 5.11
CA LEU A 225 -6.24 -8.97 3.97
C LEU A 225 -7.52 -9.76 4.24
N THR A 226 -7.39 -10.95 4.86
CA THR A 226 -8.53 -11.77 5.28
C THR A 226 -9.41 -11.05 6.30
N ALA A 227 -8.81 -10.39 7.29
CA ALA A 227 -9.55 -9.63 8.30
C ALA A 227 -10.31 -8.42 7.70
N VAL A 228 -9.70 -7.73 6.71
CA VAL A 228 -10.35 -6.64 5.98
C VAL A 228 -11.53 -7.13 5.15
N ALA A 229 -11.38 -8.25 4.44
CA ALA A 229 -12.47 -8.86 3.69
C ALA A 229 -13.64 -9.25 4.61
N ALA A 230 -13.36 -9.91 5.75
CA ALA A 230 -14.39 -10.30 6.72
C ALA A 230 -15.13 -9.08 7.31
N SER A 231 -14.40 -8.01 7.65
CA SER A 231 -14.99 -6.76 8.15
C SER A 231 -15.90 -6.10 7.12
N SER A 232 -15.52 -6.17 5.84
CA SER A 232 -16.30 -5.60 4.73
C SER A 232 -17.59 -6.39 4.49
N SER A 233 -17.53 -7.72 4.55
CA SER A 233 -18.71 -8.59 4.48
C SER A 233 -19.67 -8.37 5.65
N ALA A 234 -19.16 -8.21 6.87
CA ALA A 234 -19.99 -7.92 8.04
C ALA A 234 -20.68 -6.54 7.94
N ALA A 235 -19.98 -5.52 7.44
CA ALA A 235 -20.55 -4.19 7.20
C ALA A 235 -21.67 -4.24 6.14
N ALA A 236 -21.47 -5.00 5.06
CA ALA A 236 -22.47 -5.19 4.01
C ALA A 236 -23.71 -5.98 4.50
N ALA A 237 -23.52 -6.98 5.36
CA ALA A 237 -24.62 -7.71 5.97
C ALA A 237 -25.46 -6.82 6.90
N SER A 238 -24.81 -5.93 7.66
CA SER A 238 -25.46 -5.01 8.60
C SER A 238 -26.21 -3.87 7.91
N SER A 239 -25.74 -3.40 6.75
CA SER A 239 -26.47 -2.42 5.94
C SER A 239 -27.72 -3.05 5.30
N THR A 240 -27.64 -4.31 4.89
CA THR A 240 -28.76 -5.05 4.30
C THR A 240 -29.89 -5.32 5.31
N SER A 241 -29.57 -5.62 6.57
CA SER A 241 -30.58 -5.81 7.63
C SER A 241 -31.30 -4.51 8.03
N THR A 242 -30.65 -3.36 7.87
CA THR A 242 -31.25 -2.05 8.18
C THR A 242 -32.25 -1.64 7.09
N SER A 243 -31.99 -1.96 5.82
CA SER A 243 -32.93 -1.72 4.72
C SER A 243 -34.18 -2.63 4.76
N ALA A 244 -34.08 -3.83 5.34
CA ALA A 244 -35.21 -4.75 5.48
C ALA A 244 -36.21 -4.36 6.58
N SER A 245 -35.87 -3.41 7.46
CA SER A 245 -36.77 -2.92 8.53
C SER A 245 -37.58 -1.67 8.15
N GLY A 246 -37.44 -1.17 6.91
CA GLY A 246 -38.21 -0.03 6.38
C GLY A 246 -39.46 -0.47 5.61
N ALA A 247 -40.45 -1.06 6.28
CA ALA A 247 -41.79 -1.19 5.70
C ALA A 247 -42.51 0.19 5.71
N PRO A 248 -43.26 0.57 4.65
CA PRO A 248 -43.89 1.88 4.60
C PRO A 248 -45.12 1.93 5.50
N ALA A 249 -45.08 2.73 6.55
CA ALA A 249 -46.28 3.13 7.28
C ALA A 249 -46.99 4.25 6.49
N SER A 250 -48.05 3.86 5.79
CA SER A 250 -49.01 4.76 5.16
C SER A 250 -50.10 5.15 6.17
N THR A 251 -50.18 6.42 6.58
CA THR A 251 -51.44 7.07 6.97
C THR A 251 -51.31 8.61 7.01
N SER A 252 -52.05 9.25 6.10
CA SER A 252 -52.90 10.45 6.24
C SER A 252 -52.49 11.68 7.07
N LYS A 253 -52.58 12.84 6.38
CA LYS A 253 -52.82 14.21 6.88
C LYS A 253 -53.67 14.29 8.16
N SER A 254 -53.34 15.18 9.10
CA SER A 254 -54.07 16.45 9.32
C SER A 254 -53.56 17.25 10.54
N ALA A 255 -53.50 18.58 10.34
CA ALA A 255 -53.73 19.68 11.28
C ALA A 255 -52.84 19.91 12.54
N ASN A 256 -52.29 21.12 12.56
CA ASN A 256 -51.82 21.91 13.71
C ASN A 256 -52.97 22.23 14.69
N PRO A 257 -52.71 22.53 15.98
CA PRO A 257 -52.72 23.96 16.35
C PRO A 257 -51.71 24.39 17.44
N LEU A 258 -51.47 25.71 17.42
CA LEU A 258 -50.81 26.58 18.43
C LEU A 258 -51.54 26.61 19.79
N SER A 259 -50.81 26.72 20.91
CA SER A 259 -50.79 27.90 21.84
C SER A 259 -50.34 27.58 23.29
N GLY A 260 -49.60 28.53 23.90
CA GLY A 260 -49.53 28.80 25.36
C GLY A 260 -48.23 28.37 26.07
N THR A 261 -47.16 29.17 26.12
CA THR A 261 -46.83 30.27 27.06
C THR A 261 -46.67 29.87 28.54
N THR A 262 -45.43 29.82 29.06
CA THR A 262 -44.89 30.63 30.20
C THR A 262 -43.50 30.11 30.68
N THR A 263 -42.65 31.06 31.07
CA THR A 263 -41.25 30.96 31.61
C THR A 263 -41.23 31.75 32.94
N PRO A 264 -40.11 31.91 33.70
CA PRO A 264 -39.15 31.03 34.42
C PRO A 264 -39.17 31.38 35.96
N PRO A 265 -38.08 31.38 36.79
CA PRO A 265 -36.71 30.80 36.75
C PRO A 265 -36.28 30.05 38.05
N ALA A 266 -35.07 29.45 38.07
CA ALA A 266 -33.95 29.88 38.95
C ALA A 266 -32.84 28.82 39.20
N THR A 267 -31.59 29.33 39.14
CA THR A 267 -30.37 29.01 39.94
C THR A 267 -29.51 27.74 39.74
N THR A 268 -28.33 28.00 39.18
CA THR A 268 -26.99 27.36 39.39
C THR A 268 -26.54 27.46 40.87
N PRO A 269 -25.46 26.77 41.36
CA PRO A 269 -24.07 26.91 40.89
C PRO A 269 -23.19 25.63 40.85
N ALA A 270 -22.04 25.79 40.20
CA ALA A 270 -20.89 24.89 40.11
C ALA A 270 -20.16 24.67 41.46
N PRO A 271 -19.15 23.78 41.49
CA PRO A 271 -17.97 24.03 42.31
C PRO A 271 -16.67 24.14 41.50
N THR A 272 -15.83 25.01 42.05
CA THR A 272 -14.56 25.56 41.61
C THR A 272 -13.39 24.58 41.80
N SER A 273 -12.37 24.77 40.96
CA SER A 273 -11.00 24.24 41.06
C SER A 273 -10.26 24.71 42.32
N THR A 274 -9.27 23.94 42.80
CA THR A 274 -8.01 24.44 43.42
C THR A 274 -6.97 23.31 43.53
N ALA A 275 -5.69 23.72 43.43
CA ALA A 275 -4.43 23.04 43.70
C ALA A 275 -3.72 22.39 42.50
N ALA A 276 -2.41 22.52 42.25
CA ALA A 276 -1.31 23.44 42.56
C ALA A 276 -0.05 22.78 41.91
N PRO A 277 1.00 23.51 41.50
CA PRO A 277 2.05 22.93 40.65
C PRO A 277 3.14 22.24 41.48
N SER A 278 3.55 21.03 41.07
CA SER A 278 4.75 20.37 41.61
C SER A 278 5.89 20.49 40.61
N SER A 279 6.81 21.40 40.92
CA SER A 279 8.13 21.52 40.34
C SER A 279 9.01 20.33 40.75
N SER A 280 9.57 19.60 39.80
CA SER A 280 10.70 18.70 40.04
C SER A 280 11.82 19.00 39.04
N THR A 281 12.95 19.42 39.59
CA THR A 281 14.20 19.72 38.89
C THR A 281 14.96 18.41 38.64
N PRO A 282 15.42 18.10 37.41
CA PRO A 282 16.33 16.98 37.21
C PRO A 282 17.78 17.36 37.58
N LYS A 283 18.41 16.50 38.38
CA LYS A 283 19.84 16.53 38.74
C LYS A 283 20.69 16.03 37.54
N PRO A 284 21.91 16.55 37.30
CA PRO A 284 22.67 16.24 36.09
C PRO A 284 23.19 14.80 36.10
N VAL A 285 22.93 14.07 35.03
CA VAL A 285 23.55 12.76 34.76
C VAL A 285 24.80 12.98 33.91
N ALA A 286 25.88 12.29 34.28
CA ALA A 286 27.23 12.45 33.78
C ALA A 286 27.37 12.36 32.25
N ALA A 287 28.38 13.07 31.74
CA ALA A 287 28.74 13.19 30.34
C ALA A 287 28.87 11.83 29.63
N SER A 288 28.17 11.71 28.49
CA SER A 288 28.32 10.64 27.52
C SER A 288 29.73 10.67 26.93
N THR A 289 30.47 9.57 27.07
CA THR A 289 31.68 9.33 26.29
C THR A 289 31.29 9.18 24.81
N SER A 290 31.71 10.14 23.99
CA SER A 290 31.53 10.15 22.54
C SER A 290 31.94 8.81 21.91
N ARG A 291 30.97 8.01 21.44
CA ARG A 291 31.26 6.88 20.55
C ARG A 291 31.61 7.47 19.18
N LYS A 292 32.82 7.19 18.71
CA LYS A 292 33.22 7.50 17.33
C LYS A 292 32.26 6.78 16.38
N ALA A 293 31.79 7.50 15.35
CA ALA A 293 31.05 6.90 14.24
C ALA A 293 31.91 5.79 13.58
N PRO A 294 31.33 4.61 13.28
CA PRO A 294 32.03 3.55 12.56
C PRO A 294 32.41 3.99 11.14
N ALA A 295 33.51 3.45 10.62
CA ALA A 295 34.19 3.93 9.40
C ALA A 295 33.32 3.96 8.12
N TRP A 296 32.23 3.21 8.08
CA TRP A 296 31.29 3.18 6.95
C TRP A 296 30.33 4.37 6.91
N MET A 297 30.28 5.20 7.97
CA MET A 297 29.51 6.45 8.04
C MET A 297 30.29 7.69 7.58
N MET A 298 31.57 7.55 7.26
CA MET A 298 32.33 8.63 6.65
C MET A 298 32.13 8.54 5.13
N PRO A 299 32.03 9.67 4.41
CA PRO A 299 32.03 9.67 2.95
C PRO A 299 33.38 9.15 2.45
N GLY A 300 33.50 7.83 2.34
CA GLY A 300 34.61 7.16 1.68
C GLY A 300 34.45 7.37 0.19
N GLY A 301 35.43 8.04 -0.42
CA GLY A 301 35.54 8.12 -1.87
C GLY A 301 35.43 6.73 -2.48
N ALA A 302 34.58 6.60 -3.49
CA ALA A 302 34.41 5.37 -4.24
C ALA A 302 35.78 4.80 -4.64
N PRO A 303 36.06 3.50 -4.40
CA PRO A 303 37.14 2.86 -5.13
C PRO A 303 36.76 2.89 -6.62
N ALA A 304 37.64 3.43 -7.44
CA ALA A 304 37.50 3.42 -8.88
C ALA A 304 37.20 1.99 -9.35
N ALA A 305 36.13 1.84 -10.12
CA ALA A 305 35.86 0.60 -10.84
C ALA A 305 37.09 0.27 -11.71
N ASP A 306 37.65 -0.93 -11.52
CA ASP A 306 38.65 -1.50 -12.42
C ASP A 306 38.07 -1.55 -13.83
N ALA A 307 38.56 -0.64 -14.68
CA ALA A 307 38.42 -0.75 -16.12
C ALA A 307 39.30 -1.92 -16.60
N PRO A 308 38.85 -2.75 -17.55
CA PRO A 308 39.71 -3.78 -18.12
C PRO A 308 40.92 -3.13 -18.79
N ALA A 309 42.10 -3.69 -18.50
CA ALA A 309 43.40 -3.22 -18.96
C ALA A 309 43.43 -2.96 -20.48
N ALA A 310 43.69 -1.70 -20.84
CA ALA A 310 44.09 -1.34 -22.19
C ALA A 310 45.48 -1.91 -22.46
N VAL A 311 45.57 -2.84 -23.42
CA VAL A 311 46.83 -3.27 -24.03
C VAL A 311 47.40 -2.10 -24.83
N ALA A 312 48.55 -1.58 -24.38
CA ALA A 312 49.30 -0.57 -25.11
C ALA A 312 50.01 -1.20 -26.32
N SER A 313 49.43 -1.04 -27.51
CA SER A 313 50.13 -1.28 -28.78
C SER A 313 50.81 0.01 -29.22
N THR A 314 52.14 0.07 -29.09
CA THR A 314 52.97 1.12 -29.69
C THR A 314 53.02 0.93 -31.21
N SER A 315 52.26 1.74 -31.95
CA SER A 315 52.41 1.88 -33.40
C SER A 315 53.13 3.18 -33.73
N THR A 316 54.41 3.06 -34.08
CA THR A 316 55.21 4.13 -34.70
C THR A 316 54.73 4.33 -36.14
N VAL A 317 54.25 5.53 -36.47
CA VAL A 317 53.90 5.93 -37.85
C VAL A 317 55.14 6.52 -38.53
N PRO A 318 55.62 6.01 -39.68
CA PRO A 318 56.63 6.69 -40.48
C PRO A 318 55.99 7.77 -41.38
N ALA A 319 56.74 8.84 -41.63
CA ALA A 319 56.35 9.97 -42.49
C ALA A 319 56.12 9.57 -43.97
N PRO A 320 55.28 10.32 -44.72
CA PRO A 320 54.96 10.00 -46.12
C PRO A 320 56.08 10.37 -47.12
N ASP A 321 56.30 9.46 -48.07
CA ASP A 321 57.25 9.53 -49.20
C ASP A 321 56.71 10.40 -50.36
N PRO A 322 57.44 11.43 -50.84
CA PRO A 322 56.94 12.39 -51.83
C PRO A 322 57.15 11.98 -53.30
N ALA A 323 56.98 10.70 -53.65
CA ALA A 323 57.12 10.26 -55.04
C ALA A 323 56.10 9.18 -55.43
N ARG A 324 54.92 9.62 -55.93
CA ARG A 324 54.10 8.95 -56.99
C ARG A 324 52.75 9.68 -57.17
N HIS A 325 52.75 10.76 -57.95
CA HIS A 325 51.53 11.25 -58.58
C HIS A 325 51.43 10.65 -59.99
N GLY A 326 50.46 9.75 -60.19
CA GLY A 326 49.96 9.37 -61.52
C GLY A 326 48.77 10.27 -61.90
N PRO A 327 48.52 10.53 -63.20
CA PRO A 327 47.48 11.45 -63.64
C PRO A 327 46.06 10.85 -63.50
N PRO A 328 45.02 11.70 -63.38
CA PRO A 328 43.65 11.25 -63.15
C PRO A 328 42.94 10.74 -64.42
N PRO A 329 42.02 9.75 -64.32
CA PRO A 329 41.15 9.35 -65.43
C PRO A 329 40.03 10.37 -65.67
N GLY A 330 39.69 10.59 -66.95
CA GLY A 330 38.64 11.50 -67.43
C GLY A 330 37.20 10.97 -67.26
N PRO A 331 36.18 11.80 -67.57
CA PRO A 331 34.78 11.53 -67.23
C PRO A 331 34.09 10.56 -68.19
N VAL A 332 33.22 9.71 -67.63
CA VAL A 332 32.34 8.80 -68.37
C VAL A 332 30.98 9.48 -68.57
N ALA A 333 30.51 9.53 -69.82
CA ALA A 333 29.22 10.08 -70.20
C ALA A 333 28.07 9.17 -69.73
N GLY A 334 27.01 9.78 -69.19
CA GLY A 334 25.75 9.10 -68.87
C GLY A 334 24.80 9.10 -70.08
N ASP A 335 24.17 7.95 -70.32
CA ASP A 335 23.09 7.76 -71.27
C ASP A 335 21.78 7.59 -70.48
N GLN A 336 20.81 8.47 -70.81
CA GLN A 336 19.36 8.51 -70.57
C GLN A 336 18.79 8.42 -69.15
#